data_AF-A0A7X8M5B6-F1
#
_entry.id   AF-A0A7X8M5B6-F1
#
_cell.length_a   1.000
_cell.length_b   1.000
_cell.length_c   1.000
_cell.angle_alpha   90.00
_cell.angle_beta   90.00
_cell.angle_gamma   90.00
#
_symmetry.space_group_name_H-M   'P 1'
#
loop_
_entity.id
_entity.type
_entity.pdbx_description
1 polymer ?
#
loop_
_entity_poly.entity_id
_entity_poly.type
_entity_poly.pdbx_seq_one_letter_code
_entity_poly.pdbx_strand_id
1 'polypeptide(L)'
;MRDFILKRVAALILPFVCVYGFYVIFHGHISPGGSFAGGIIVGLSFIAFSTIYGIEKGRAKLSEDVLTWTESFGTLWYGIMGMVGIFKGVPFLANKLAGIDLGLPGELFSSGLISYIGLGVGIRVASTMITIFFTLMEDEE
;
A
#
# COMPACT_ATOMS: atom_id res chain seq x y z
N MET A 1 8.04 -21.86 -21.79
CA MET A 1 9.23 -22.58 -21.27
C MET A 1 9.00 -22.91 -19.81
N ARG A 2 9.57 -24.00 -19.27
CA ARG A 2 9.38 -24.35 -17.84
C ARG A 2 10.31 -23.47 -17.02
N ASP A 3 9.85 -22.28 -16.64
CA ASP A 3 10.60 -21.34 -15.80
C ASP A 3 10.61 -21.80 -14.33
N PHE A 4 11.04 -23.04 -14.10
CA PHE A 4 11.01 -23.69 -12.79
C PHE A 4 11.87 -22.94 -11.77
N ILE A 5 13.08 -22.56 -12.17
CA ILE A 5 14.01 -21.81 -11.32
C ILE A 5 13.41 -20.43 -10.99
N LEU A 6 12.96 -19.68 -12.00
CA LEU A 6 12.35 -18.36 -11.81
C LEU A 6 11.14 -18.42 -10.86
N LYS A 7 10.22 -19.36 -11.08
CA LYS A 7 9.05 -19.55 -10.22
C LYS A 7 9.46 -19.86 -8.79
N ARG A 8 10.43 -20.77 -8.59
CA ARG A 8 10.87 -21.15 -7.25
C ARG A 8 11.55 -20.01 -6.50
N VAL A 9 12.39 -19.24 -7.18
CA VAL A 9 13.06 -18.06 -6.61
C VAL A 9 12.03 -16.96 -6.30
N ALA A 10 11.10 -16.68 -7.23
CA ALA A 10 10.05 -15.69 -7.02
C ALA A 10 9.11 -16.05 -5.86
N ALA A 11 8.77 -17.33 -5.68
CA ALA A 11 7.96 -17.79 -4.55
C ALA A 11 8.61 -17.48 -3.20
N LEU A 12 9.95 -17.47 -3.14
CA LEU A 12 10.71 -17.10 -1.95
C LEU A 12 10.83 -15.59 -1.80
N ILE A 13 11.18 -14.86 -2.87
CA ILE A 13 11.55 -13.44 -2.80
C ILE A 13 10.33 -12.51 -2.68
N LEU A 14 9.24 -12.78 -3.42
CA LEU A 14 8.11 -11.85 -3.50
C LEU A 14 7.45 -11.55 -2.13
N PRO A 15 7.28 -12.53 -1.21
CA PRO A 15 6.83 -12.22 0.15
C PRO A 15 7.75 -11.23 0.88
N PHE A 16 9.08 -11.35 0.75
CA PHE A 16 10.02 -10.41 1.38
C PHE A 16 9.95 -9.02 0.74
N VAL A 17 9.76 -8.93 -0.58
CA VAL A 17 9.55 -7.63 -1.26
C VAL A 17 8.28 -6.96 -0.74
N CYS A 18 7.21 -7.72 -0.55
CA CYS A 18 5.96 -7.21 0.02
C CYS A 18 6.14 -6.71 1.45
N VAL A 19 6.82 -7.49 2.31
CA VAL A 19 7.17 -7.06 3.69
C VAL A 19 8.03 -5.81 3.68
N TYR A 20 9.00 -5.72 2.76
CA TYR A 20 9.82 -4.51 2.59
C TYR A 20 8.99 -3.30 2.18
N GLY A 21 8.00 -3.48 1.29
CA GLY A 21 7.04 -2.43 0.95
C GLY A 21 6.30 -1.90 2.19
N PHE A 22 5.80 -2.79 3.04
CA PHE A 22 5.18 -2.39 4.32
C PHE A 22 6.16 -1.68 5.26
N TYR A 23 7.40 -2.16 5.34
CA TYR A 23 8.45 -1.47 6.11
C TYR A 23 8.62 -0.02 5.65
N VAL A 24 8.70 0.23 4.33
CA VAL A 24 8.82 1.58 3.75
C VAL A 24 7.58 2.45 4.04
N ILE A 25 6.38 1.86 4.06
CA ILE A 25 5.15 2.58 4.44
C ILE A 25 5.23 3.04 5.90
N PHE A 26 5.57 2.14 6.83
CA PHE A 26 5.55 2.44 8.27
C PHE A 26 6.71 3.31 8.75
N HIS A 27 7.85 3.30 8.05
CA HIS A 27 9.04 4.08 8.42
C HIS A 27 9.18 5.38 7.60
N GLY A 28 8.14 5.78 6.87
CA GLY A 28 8.17 6.95 6.00
C GLY A 28 8.46 8.29 6.70
N HIS A 29 8.23 8.37 8.01
CA HIS A 29 8.54 9.56 8.81
C HIS A 29 9.97 9.57 9.38
N ILE A 30 10.67 8.43 9.35
CA ILE A 30 12.03 8.27 9.92
C ILE A 30 13.07 8.14 8.81
N SER A 31 12.68 7.54 7.69
CA SER A 31 13.58 7.16 6.59
C SER A 31 13.07 7.70 5.25
N PRO A 32 13.95 7.91 4.27
CA PRO A 32 13.53 8.30 2.92
C PRO A 32 12.61 7.23 2.31
N GLY A 33 11.52 7.67 1.69
CA GLY A 33 10.50 6.79 1.13
C GLY A 33 9.10 7.27 1.49
N GLY A 34 8.33 6.42 2.17
CA GLY A 34 6.97 6.69 2.61
C GLY A 34 5.91 5.93 1.84
N SER A 35 4.65 6.27 2.12
CA SER A 35 3.49 5.47 1.74
C SER A 35 3.33 5.27 0.24
N PHE A 36 3.67 6.28 -0.57
CA PHE A 36 3.59 6.17 -2.02
C PHE A 36 4.63 5.18 -2.57
N ALA A 37 5.91 5.36 -2.21
CA ALA A 37 6.98 4.45 -2.65
C ALA A 37 6.77 3.02 -2.12
N GLY A 38 6.39 2.87 -0.85
CA GLY A 38 6.09 1.57 -0.25
C GLY A 38 4.88 0.89 -0.89
N GLY A 39 3.82 1.65 -1.20
CA GLY A 39 2.65 1.16 -1.95
C GLY A 39 3.02 0.67 -3.35
N ILE A 40 3.90 1.39 -4.06
CA ILE A 40 4.43 0.94 -5.36
C ILE A 40 5.20 -0.38 -5.20
N ILE A 41 6.05 -0.53 -4.19
CA ILE A 41 6.80 -1.77 -3.95
C ILE A 41 5.85 -2.95 -3.72
N VAL A 42 4.80 -2.76 -2.91
CA VAL A 42 3.77 -3.77 -2.69
C VAL A 42 3.06 -4.10 -4.01
N GLY A 43 2.60 -3.09 -4.75
CA GLY A 43 1.94 -3.28 -6.06
C GLY A 43 2.82 -4.05 -7.05
N LEU A 44 4.09 -3.67 -7.17
CA LEU A 44 5.07 -4.33 -8.04
C LEU A 44 5.33 -5.80 -7.65
N SER A 45 5.25 -6.14 -6.36
CA SER A 45 5.37 -7.54 -5.93
C SER A 45 4.23 -8.41 -6.49
N PHE A 46 3.02 -7.87 -6.58
CA PHE A 46 1.86 -8.55 -7.18
C PHE A 46 1.90 -8.53 -8.70
N ILE A 47 2.34 -7.43 -9.31
CA ILE A 47 2.57 -7.37 -10.76
C ILE A 47 3.60 -8.42 -11.18
N ALA A 48 4.73 -8.49 -10.49
CA ALA A 48 5.75 -9.51 -10.73
C ALA A 48 5.22 -10.94 -10.54
N PHE A 49 4.37 -11.16 -9.54
CA PHE A 49 3.66 -12.44 -9.39
C PHE A 49 2.82 -12.76 -10.63
N SER A 50 1.98 -11.82 -11.10
CA SER A 50 1.13 -11.99 -12.28
C SER A 50 1.95 -12.26 -13.55
N THR A 51 3.07 -11.55 -13.76
CA THR A 51 3.95 -11.76 -14.91
C THR A 51 4.61 -13.14 -14.90
N ILE A 52 5.01 -13.65 -13.73
CA ILE A 52 5.74 -14.93 -13.61
C ILE A 52 4.79 -16.14 -13.64
N TYR A 53 3.61 -16.00 -13.04
CA TYR A 53 2.66 -17.11 -12.87
C TYR A 53 1.50 -17.11 -13.86
N GLY A 54 1.33 -16.02 -14.63
CA GLY A 54 0.25 -15.80 -15.58
C GLY A 54 -0.78 -14.81 -15.05
N ILE A 55 -1.30 -13.97 -15.94
CA ILE A 55 -2.27 -12.90 -15.62
C ILE A 55 -3.53 -13.48 -14.99
N GLU A 56 -4.03 -14.62 -15.49
CA GLU A 56 -5.21 -15.31 -14.94
C GLU A 56 -5.03 -15.69 -13.47
N LYS A 57 -3.84 -16.18 -13.07
CA LYS A 57 -3.54 -16.49 -11.67
C LYS A 57 -3.38 -15.23 -10.83
N GLY A 58 -2.85 -14.16 -11.42
CA GLY A 58 -2.81 -12.83 -10.82
C GLY A 58 -4.20 -12.33 -10.48
N ARG A 59 -5.09 -12.28 -11.48
CA ARG A 59 -6.50 -11.86 -11.36
C ARG A 59 -7.29 -12.78 -10.41
N ALA A 60 -7.02 -14.07 -10.38
CA ALA A 60 -7.63 -14.98 -9.41
C ALA A 60 -7.21 -14.69 -7.95
N LYS A 61 -6.01 -14.14 -7.74
CA LYS A 61 -5.50 -13.77 -6.41
C LYS A 61 -6.02 -12.39 -5.98
N LEU A 62 -6.11 -11.46 -6.93
CA LEU A 62 -6.59 -10.10 -6.76
C LEU A 62 -7.60 -9.79 -7.86
N SER A 63 -8.86 -10.13 -7.60
CA SER A 63 -9.95 -9.82 -8.52
C SER A 63 -10.18 -8.31 -8.59
N GLU A 64 -10.82 -7.86 -9.67
CA GLU A 64 -11.19 -6.46 -9.86
C GLU A 64 -12.01 -5.94 -8.67
N ASP A 65 -12.98 -6.71 -8.20
CA ASP A 65 -13.77 -6.35 -7.01
C ASP A 65 -12.87 -6.07 -5.80
N VAL A 66 -11.88 -6.94 -5.52
CA VAL A 66 -10.96 -6.76 -4.39
C VAL A 66 -10.13 -5.50 -4.56
N LEU A 67 -9.63 -5.25 -5.77
CA LEU A 67 -8.84 -4.06 -6.09
C LEU A 67 -9.67 -2.78 -5.93
N THR A 68 -10.88 -2.74 -6.48
CA THR A 68 -11.82 -1.62 -6.34
C THR A 68 -12.20 -1.37 -4.89
N TRP A 69 -12.44 -2.43 -4.11
CA TRP A 69 -12.72 -2.32 -2.68
C TRP A 69 -11.52 -1.77 -1.90
N THR A 70 -10.31 -2.26 -2.15
CA THR A 70 -9.10 -1.76 -1.46
C THR A 70 -8.76 -0.31 -1.86
N GLU A 71 -8.98 0.05 -3.12
CA GLU A 71 -8.87 1.41 -3.64
C GLU A 71 -9.83 2.38 -2.92
N SER A 72 -11.10 1.98 -2.85
CA SER A 72 -12.13 2.76 -2.17
C SER A 72 -11.85 2.87 -0.68
N PHE A 73 -11.46 1.77 -0.05
CA PHE A 73 -11.11 1.72 1.37
C PHE A 73 -9.91 2.62 1.70
N GLY A 74 -8.84 2.59 0.91
CA GLY A 74 -7.67 3.44 1.15
C GLY A 74 -8.00 4.93 1.11
N THR A 75 -8.88 5.33 0.17
CA THR A 75 -9.37 6.71 0.05
C THR A 75 -10.30 7.08 1.22
N LEU A 76 -11.23 6.19 1.56
CA LEU A 76 -12.15 6.38 2.68
C LEU A 76 -11.39 6.49 4.01
N TRP A 77 -10.37 5.64 4.21
CA TRP A 77 -9.52 5.65 5.38
C TRP A 77 -8.84 7.00 5.59
N TYR A 78 -8.30 7.60 4.52
CA TYR A 78 -7.73 8.95 4.55
C TYR A 78 -8.75 9.98 5.05
N GLY A 79 -9.98 9.91 4.52
CA GLY A 79 -11.09 10.76 4.96
C GLY A 79 -11.43 10.57 6.44
N ILE A 80 -11.60 9.32 6.89
CA ILE A 80 -11.90 8.97 8.29
C ILE A 80 -10.82 9.51 9.23
N MET A 81 -9.54 9.33 8.89
CA MET A 81 -8.44 9.85 9.71
C MET A 81 -8.48 11.38 9.82
N GLY A 82 -8.82 12.09 8.74
CA GLY A 82 -8.97 13.53 8.79
C GLY A 82 -10.18 14.02 9.59
N MET A 83 -11.28 13.27 9.60
CA MET A 83 -12.47 13.58 10.42
C MET A 83 -12.20 13.54 11.92
N VAL A 84 -11.17 12.81 12.38
CA VAL A 84 -10.76 12.80 13.80
C VAL A 84 -10.45 14.21 14.31
N GLY A 85 -9.84 15.06 13.48
CA GLY A 85 -9.58 16.46 13.83
C GLY A 85 -10.88 17.24 14.05
N ILE A 86 -11.81 17.10 13.11
CA ILE A 86 -13.11 17.80 13.16
C ILE A 86 -13.91 17.38 14.40
N PHE A 87 -13.97 16.08 14.71
CA PHE A 87 -14.68 15.60 15.91
C PHE A 87 -14.06 16.09 17.23
N LYS A 88 -12.78 16.48 17.21
CA LYS A 88 -12.10 17.09 18.36
C LYS A 88 -12.14 18.62 18.35
N GLY A 89 -12.90 19.24 17.44
CA GLY A 89 -13.07 20.69 17.35
C GLY A 89 -11.86 21.42 16.76
N VAL A 90 -10.96 20.70 16.08
CA VAL A 90 -9.78 21.26 15.43
C VAL A 90 -9.84 21.03 13.90
N PRO A 91 -8.97 21.66 13.10
CA PRO A 91 -9.01 21.49 11.65
C PRO A 91 -8.88 20.03 11.18
N PHE A 92 -9.40 19.74 9.99
CA PHE A 92 -9.23 18.44 9.32
C PHE A 92 -7.75 18.05 9.24
N LEU A 93 -7.43 16.76 9.49
CA LEU A 93 -6.06 16.22 9.54
C LEU A 93 -5.14 16.88 10.58
N ALA A 94 -5.68 17.62 11.55
CA ALA A 94 -4.91 18.08 12.69
C ALA A 94 -4.32 16.87 13.44
N ASN A 95 -2.98 16.79 13.47
CA ASN A 95 -2.28 15.71 14.16
C ASN A 95 -2.07 16.06 15.65
N LYS A 96 -1.00 16.80 15.98
CA LYS A 96 -0.71 17.26 17.35
C LYS A 96 -1.84 18.08 17.96
N LEU A 97 -2.47 18.95 17.17
CA LEU A 97 -3.56 19.80 17.61
C LEU A 97 -4.82 19.00 17.99
N ALA A 98 -5.02 17.82 17.41
CA ALA A 98 -6.09 16.91 17.81
C ALA A 98 -5.74 16.10 19.09
N GLY A 99 -4.70 16.48 19.83
CA GLY A 99 -4.30 15.78 21.06
C GLY A 99 -3.88 14.33 20.81
N ILE A 100 -3.32 14.03 19.62
CA ILE A 100 -2.70 12.74 19.33
C ILE A 100 -1.27 12.79 19.83
N ASP A 101 -0.88 11.80 20.62
CA ASP A 101 0.48 11.67 21.11
C ASP A 101 1.44 11.41 19.94
N LEU A 102 2.51 12.18 19.90
CA LEU A 102 3.54 12.09 18.88
C LEU A 102 4.71 11.20 19.33
N GLY A 103 4.65 10.60 20.53
CA GLY A 103 5.69 9.72 21.03
C GLY A 103 7.09 10.37 21.05
N LEU A 104 8.12 9.53 21.05
CA LEU A 104 9.52 9.99 21.02
C LEU A 104 10.02 10.10 19.56
N PRO A 105 10.59 11.25 19.16
CA PRO A 105 11.14 11.41 17.81
C PRO A 105 12.15 10.32 17.46
N GLY A 106 11.97 9.71 16.28
CA GLY A 106 12.83 8.61 15.80
C GLY A 106 12.31 7.22 16.12
N GLU A 107 11.24 7.09 16.90
CA GLU A 107 10.53 5.81 17.08
C GLU A 107 9.44 5.57 16.04
N LEU A 108 9.03 4.32 15.88
CA LEU A 108 8.01 3.91 14.91
C LEU A 108 6.67 4.64 15.10
N PHE A 109 6.27 4.88 16.35
CA PHE A 109 5.00 5.54 16.68
C PHE A 109 5.14 7.06 16.84
N SER A 110 6.22 7.65 16.31
CA SER A 110 6.50 9.07 16.54
C SER A 110 5.75 10.06 15.64
N SER A 111 4.91 9.55 14.74
CA SER A 111 4.26 10.36 13.68
C SER A 111 2.79 10.65 13.98
N GLY A 112 2.24 10.10 15.06
CA GLY A 112 0.82 10.22 15.42
C GLY A 112 -0.10 9.73 14.31
N LEU A 113 -1.02 10.61 13.86
CA LEU A 113 -1.99 10.31 12.80
C LEU A 113 -1.34 9.96 11.44
N ILE A 114 -0.10 10.44 11.19
CA ILE A 114 0.54 10.34 9.88
C ILE A 114 0.82 8.88 9.48
N SER A 115 1.29 8.03 10.40
CA SER A 115 1.53 6.61 10.10
C SER A 115 0.23 5.89 9.71
N TYR A 116 -0.89 6.23 10.36
CA TYR A 116 -2.20 5.63 10.04
C TYR A 116 -2.72 6.11 8.69
N ILE A 117 -2.62 7.42 8.40
CA ILE A 117 -2.95 7.95 7.07
C ILE A 117 -2.10 7.25 6.01
N GLY A 118 -0.81 7.12 6.29
CA GLY A 118 0.15 6.50 5.40
C GLY A 118 -0.18 5.06 5.03
N LEU A 119 -0.78 4.29 5.95
CA LEU A 119 -1.25 2.95 5.64
C LEU A 119 -2.35 2.95 4.57
N GLY A 120 -3.37 3.81 4.71
CA GLY A 120 -4.45 3.92 3.73
C GLY A 120 -3.96 4.39 2.36
N VAL A 121 -3.05 5.36 2.35
CA VAL A 121 -2.41 5.83 1.10
C VAL A 121 -1.59 4.71 0.46
N GLY A 122 -0.83 3.93 1.23
CA GLY A 122 -0.04 2.81 0.72
C GLY A 122 -0.91 1.72 0.08
N ILE A 123 -2.04 1.37 0.72
CA ILE A 123 -3.02 0.42 0.17
C ILE A 123 -3.62 0.95 -1.13
N ARG A 124 -4.06 2.21 -1.13
CA ARG A 124 -4.62 2.88 -2.30
C ARG A 124 -3.66 2.85 -3.50
N VAL A 125 -2.39 3.18 -3.27
CA VAL A 125 -1.38 3.21 -4.33
C VAL A 125 -1.09 1.80 -4.83
N ALA A 126 -0.95 0.81 -3.94
CA ALA A 126 -0.72 -0.57 -4.34
C ALA A 126 -1.87 -1.10 -5.22
N SER A 127 -3.13 -0.86 -4.83
CA SER A 127 -4.29 -1.30 -5.61
C SER A 127 -4.34 -0.60 -6.96
N THR A 128 -4.14 0.73 -7.02
CA THR A 128 -4.11 1.48 -8.29
C THR A 128 -3.06 0.94 -9.26
N MET A 129 -1.85 0.67 -8.78
CA MET A 129 -0.77 0.16 -9.64
C MET A 129 -1.14 -1.18 -10.27
N ILE A 130 -1.78 -2.06 -9.50
CA ILE A 130 -2.21 -3.38 -9.97
C ILE A 130 -3.39 -3.25 -10.94
N THR A 131 -4.36 -2.38 -10.63
CA THR A 131 -5.49 -2.08 -11.53
C THR A 131 -4.99 -1.56 -12.87
N ILE A 132 -4.13 -0.54 -12.88
CA ILE A 132 -3.55 0.01 -14.12
C ILE A 132 -2.85 -1.09 -14.91
N PHE A 133 -2.05 -1.94 -14.24
CA PHE A 133 -1.37 -3.04 -14.91
C PHE A 133 -2.35 -4.02 -15.57
N PHE A 134 -3.40 -4.44 -14.86
CA PHE A 134 -4.38 -5.37 -15.43
C PHE A 134 -5.22 -4.75 -16.55
N THR A 135 -5.60 -3.49 -16.44
CA THR A 135 -6.31 -2.77 -17.51
C THR A 135 -5.45 -2.67 -18.77
N LEU A 136 -4.17 -2.30 -18.64
CA LEU A 136 -3.27 -2.21 -19.79
C LEU A 136 -3.04 -3.56 -20.48
N MET A 137 -3.05 -4.66 -19.72
CA MET A 137 -2.88 -6.01 -20.28
C MET A 137 -4.15 -6.54 -20.95
N GLU A 138 -5.32 -6.01 -20.60
CA GLU A 138 -6.61 -6.39 -21.20
C GLU A 138 -6.85 -5.69 -22.53
N ASP A 139 -6.38 -4.45 -22.67
CA ASP A 139 -6.42 -3.71 -23.95
C ASP A 139 -5.51 -4.33 -25.04
N GLU A 140 -4.59 -5.22 -24.68
CA GLU A 140 -3.69 -5.94 -25.59
C GLU A 140 -4.24 -7.29 -26.10
N GLU A 141 -5.35 -7.81 -25.54
CA GLU A 141 -6.05 -9.02 -25.99
C GLU A 141 -7.17 -8.72 -27.01
#